data_AF-A0ABD1F5X8-F1
#
_entry.id   AF-A0ABD1F5X8-F1
#
_cell.length_a   1.000
_cell.length_b   1.000
_cell.length_c   1.000
_cell.angle_alpha   90.00
_cell.angle_beta   90.00
_cell.angle_gamma   90.00
#
_symmetry.space_group_name_H-M   'P 1'
#
loop_
_entity.id
_entity.type
_entity.pdbx_description
1 polymer ?
#
loop_
_entity_poly.entity_id
_entity_poly.type
_entity_poly.pdbx_seq_one_letter_code
_entity_poly.pdbx_strand_id
1 'polypeptide(L)'
;MDTIILPTEYYKVFQEQATLFLLGQDWTVQNWKAEAEKNVKAPGSFHFKISQVKRILLKRTPRNHILVAGEMNYRTETSNSLTLMKKGRKVSDIVPVEILIGTHVKDAKKKDIESLLNAHFGKDWKKESNLLFYKDLLCQTHLERAIPEEESGPRCEFLEEVVLI
;
A
#
# COMPACT_ATOMS: atom_id res chain seq x y z
N MET A 1 13.73 -3.94 33.02
CA MET A 1 13.34 -3.64 31.63
C MET A 1 12.16 -4.53 31.34
N ASP A 2 10.99 -3.95 31.14
CA ASP A 2 9.79 -4.72 30.82
C ASP A 2 9.89 -5.15 29.36
N THR A 3 9.89 -6.47 29.14
CA THR A 3 9.93 -7.04 27.79
C THR A 3 8.53 -6.98 27.19
N ILE A 4 8.42 -6.35 26.04
CA ILE A 4 7.17 -6.32 25.26
C ILE A 4 7.02 -7.66 24.54
N ILE A 5 5.96 -8.39 24.87
CA ILE A 5 5.65 -9.73 24.36
C ILE A 5 4.52 -9.68 23.33
N LEU A 6 3.54 -8.78 23.49
CA LEU A 6 2.39 -8.71 22.59
C LEU A 6 2.42 -7.45 21.72
N PRO A 7 2.00 -7.53 20.44
CA PRO A 7 1.87 -6.34 19.59
C PRO A 7 1.00 -5.24 20.21
N THR A 8 0.00 -5.62 21.00
CA THR A 8 -0.93 -4.71 21.67
C THR A 8 -0.28 -3.89 22.79
N GLU A 9 0.85 -4.33 23.34
CA GLU A 9 1.57 -3.59 24.37
C GLU A 9 2.27 -2.36 23.78
N TYR A 10 2.67 -2.40 22.50
CA TYR A 10 3.16 -1.22 21.79
C TYR A 10 2.10 -0.12 21.67
N TYR A 11 0.82 -0.46 21.63
CA TYR A 11 -0.25 0.53 21.50
C TYR A 11 -0.28 1.48 22.70
N LYS A 12 -0.01 0.97 23.90
CA LYS A 12 0.06 1.78 25.12
C LYS A 12 1.17 2.81 25.04
N VAL A 13 2.36 2.37 24.60
CA VAL A 13 3.53 3.25 24.44
C VAL A 13 3.24 4.36 23.42
N PHE A 14 2.59 4.04 22.30
CA PHE A 14 2.24 5.05 21.30
C PHE A 14 1.13 6.01 21.77
N GLN A 15 0.15 5.52 22.53
CA GLN A 15 -0.95 6.33 23.07
C GLN A 15 -0.49 7.38 24.09
N GLU A 16 0.62 7.15 24.79
CA GLU A 16 1.19 8.13 25.73
C GLU A 16 1.65 9.42 25.04
N GLN A 17 2.04 9.33 23.76
CA GLN A 17 2.66 10.42 23.01
C GLN A 17 1.83 10.90 21.81
N ALA A 18 0.84 10.11 21.38
CA ALA A 18 0.06 10.39 20.18
C ALA A 18 -1.34 9.79 20.20
N THR A 19 -2.20 10.25 19.29
CA THR A 19 -3.48 9.60 19.01
C THR A 19 -3.25 8.39 18.12
N LEU A 20 -3.61 7.19 18.61
CA LEU A 20 -3.44 5.95 17.88
C LEU A 20 -4.69 5.63 17.05
N PHE A 21 -4.48 5.34 15.76
CA PHE A 21 -5.49 4.77 14.87
C PHE A 21 -5.02 3.38 14.42
N LEU A 22 -5.87 2.37 14.65
CA LEU A 22 -5.56 0.98 14.38
C LEU A 22 -6.08 0.57 13.00
N LEU A 23 -5.18 -0.03 12.22
CA LEU A 23 -5.53 -0.64 10.95
C LEU A 23 -6.50 -1.80 11.16
N GLY A 24 -7.65 -1.76 10.52
CA GLY A 24 -8.71 -2.78 10.61
C GLY A 24 -9.76 -2.59 11.66
N GLN A 25 -9.54 -1.63 12.56
CA GLN A 25 -10.51 -1.23 13.54
C GLN A 25 -11.01 0.17 13.21
N ASP A 26 -10.09 1.13 13.14
CA ASP A 26 -10.43 2.52 12.84
C ASP A 26 -10.39 2.80 11.33
N TRP A 27 -9.44 2.17 10.62
CA TRP A 27 -9.22 2.37 9.18
C TRP A 27 -9.32 1.08 8.39
N THR A 28 -10.07 1.12 7.28
CA THR A 28 -10.15 0.03 6.32
C THR A 28 -9.19 0.27 5.16
N VAL A 29 -8.48 -0.79 4.74
CA VAL A 29 -7.59 -0.71 3.58
C VAL A 29 -8.36 -1.10 2.35
N GLN A 30 -8.36 -0.24 1.34
CA GLN A 30 -9.08 -0.46 0.10
C GLN A 30 -8.10 -0.74 -1.06
N ASN A 31 -8.45 -1.67 -1.93
CA ASN A 31 -7.63 -2.02 -3.10
C ASN A 31 -7.82 -1.01 -4.24
N TRP A 32 -7.21 0.16 -4.07
CA TRP A 32 -7.20 1.20 -5.09
C TRP A 32 -6.37 0.82 -6.32
N LYS A 33 -5.36 -0.03 -6.17
CA LYS A 33 -4.49 -0.42 -7.28
C LYS A 33 -5.25 -1.21 -8.34
N ALA A 34 -5.91 -2.30 -7.95
CA ALA A 34 -6.68 -3.12 -8.89
C ALA A 34 -7.83 -2.31 -9.53
N GLU A 35 -8.50 -1.46 -8.75
CA GLU A 35 -9.60 -0.65 -9.29
C GLU A 35 -9.10 0.47 -10.21
N ALA A 36 -7.92 1.06 -9.94
CA ALA A 36 -7.28 2.00 -10.84
C ALA A 36 -6.84 1.31 -12.14
N GLU A 37 -6.24 0.12 -12.09
CA GLU A 37 -5.87 -0.64 -13.28
C GLU A 37 -7.08 -0.96 -14.15
N LYS A 38 -8.24 -1.23 -13.55
CA LYS A 38 -9.50 -1.51 -14.27
C LYS A 38 -10.09 -0.26 -14.93
N ASN A 39 -10.00 0.91 -14.30
CA ASN A 39 -10.75 2.10 -14.72
C ASN A 39 -9.88 3.19 -15.38
N VAL A 40 -8.62 3.32 -14.98
CA VAL A 40 -7.67 4.35 -15.41
C VAL A 40 -6.74 3.76 -16.47
N LYS A 41 -6.31 4.58 -17.43
CA LYS A 41 -5.28 4.22 -18.41
C LYS A 41 -3.96 3.95 -17.67
N ALA A 42 -3.13 3.06 -18.22
CA ALA A 42 -1.76 2.92 -17.72
C ALA A 42 -0.98 4.22 -17.98
N PRO A 43 0.00 4.61 -17.14
CA PRO A 43 0.80 5.81 -17.34
C PRO A 43 1.47 5.90 -18.72
N GLY A 44 1.89 4.77 -19.28
CA GLY A 44 2.47 4.72 -20.64
C GLY A 44 1.47 5.02 -21.77
N SER A 45 0.17 4.95 -21.50
CA SER A 45 -0.90 5.31 -22.46
C SER A 45 -1.46 6.72 -22.23
N PHE A 46 -0.84 7.50 -21.35
CA PHE A 46 -1.17 8.91 -21.23
C PHE A 46 -0.73 9.67 -22.48
N HIS A 47 -1.43 10.75 -22.79
CA HIS A 47 -1.12 11.61 -23.93
C HIS A 47 0.10 12.53 -23.67
N PHE A 48 0.69 12.43 -22.48
CA PHE A 48 1.94 13.06 -22.09
C PHE A 48 2.72 12.12 -21.17
N LYS A 49 4.04 12.30 -21.10
CA LYS A 49 4.90 11.57 -20.15
C LYS A 49 5.07 12.37 -18.88
N ILE A 50 4.67 11.82 -17.74
CA ILE A 50 4.71 12.52 -16.43
C ILE A 50 6.12 13.02 -16.11
N SER A 51 7.16 12.25 -16.44
CA SER A 51 8.56 12.62 -16.19
C SER A 51 9.07 13.80 -17.04
N GLN A 52 8.38 14.16 -18.13
CA GLN A 52 8.82 15.21 -19.05
C GLN A 52 8.07 16.53 -18.86
N VAL A 53 7.05 16.56 -18.00
CA VAL A 53 6.21 17.73 -17.80
C VAL A 53 6.59 18.42 -16.51
N LYS A 54 6.64 19.76 -16.54
CA LYS A 54 6.95 20.60 -15.39
C LYS A 54 5.70 20.93 -14.57
N ARG A 55 4.52 20.82 -15.19
CA ARG A 55 3.23 21.17 -14.58
C ARG A 55 2.15 20.23 -15.08
N ILE A 56 1.30 19.76 -14.17
CA ILE A 56 0.08 19.00 -14.49
C ILE A 56 -1.13 19.92 -14.23
N LEU A 57 -2.01 20.03 -15.22
CA LEU A 57 -3.24 20.81 -15.15
C LEU A 57 -4.43 19.87 -15.01
N LEU A 58 -5.27 20.13 -14.02
CA LEU A 58 -6.52 19.42 -13.79
C LEU A 58 -7.67 20.39 -14.09
N LYS A 59 -8.43 20.12 -15.15
CA LYS A 59 -9.58 20.94 -15.56
C LYS A 59 -10.87 20.16 -15.35
N ARG A 60 -11.76 20.70 -14.53
CA ARG A 60 -13.11 20.15 -14.32
C ARG A 60 -14.04 20.71 -15.39
N THR A 61 -14.68 19.83 -16.14
CA THR A 61 -15.71 20.20 -17.11
C THR A 61 -17.04 20.49 -16.41
N PRO A 62 -17.98 21.23 -17.04
CA PRO A 62 -19.32 21.47 -16.48
C PRO A 62 -20.11 20.17 -16.19
N ARG A 63 -19.81 19.08 -16.91
CA ARG A 63 -20.39 17.74 -16.70
C ARG A 63 -19.68 16.93 -15.60
N ASN A 64 -18.87 17.59 -14.77
CA ASN A 64 -18.11 16.97 -13.67
C ASN A 64 -17.07 15.92 -14.11
N HIS A 65 -16.62 15.94 -15.36
CA HIS A 65 -15.46 15.15 -15.80
C HIS A 65 -14.16 15.89 -15.53
N ILE A 66 -13.14 15.16 -15.10
CA ILE A 66 -11.79 15.69 -14.89
C ILE A 66 -10.97 15.41 -16.16
N LEU A 67 -10.44 16.47 -16.77
CA LEU A 67 -9.47 16.41 -17.85
C LEU A 67 -8.10 16.76 -17.30
N VAL A 68 -7.08 16.08 -17.80
CA VAL A 68 -5.70 16.25 -17.36
C VAL A 68 -4.85 16.65 -18.55
N ALA A 69 -3.94 17.59 -18.34
CA ALA A 69 -2.94 18.02 -19.32
C ALA A 69 -1.57 18.07 -18.65
N GLY A 70 -0.52 17.75 -19.38
CA GLY A 70 0.86 17.88 -18.94
C GLY A 70 1.58 18.94 -19.75
N GLU A 71 2.08 19.99 -19.08
CA GLU A 71 2.77 21.11 -19.71
C GLU A 71 4.28 21.03 -19.49
N MET A 72 5.05 21.23 -20.57
CA MET A 72 6.52 21.29 -20.50
C MET A 72 7.03 22.61 -19.90
N ASN A 73 6.18 23.64 -19.86
CA ASN A 73 6.51 24.97 -19.37
C ASN A 73 5.60 25.35 -18.20
N TYR A 74 6.13 26.15 -17.27
CA TYR A 74 5.36 26.59 -16.09
C TYR A 74 4.28 27.63 -16.42
N ARG A 75 4.47 28.44 -17.47
CA ARG A 75 3.67 29.65 -17.73
C ARG A 75 2.79 29.57 -18.97
N THR A 76 3.01 28.60 -19.86
CA THR A 76 2.21 28.45 -21.08
C THR A 76 1.30 27.23 -21.00
N GLU A 77 0.10 27.34 -21.55
CA GLU A 77 -0.86 26.25 -21.69
C GLU A 77 -1.01 25.92 -23.18
N THR A 78 -0.25 24.95 -23.64
CA THR A 78 -0.20 24.57 -25.06
C THR A 78 -0.72 23.16 -25.31
N SER A 79 -0.82 22.34 -24.25
CA SER A 79 -1.23 20.95 -24.37
C SER A 79 -2.75 20.79 -24.32
N ASN A 80 -3.24 19.74 -25.00
CA ASN A 80 -4.65 19.37 -24.95
C ASN A 80 -4.97 18.63 -23.65
N SER A 81 -6.03 19.04 -22.95
CA SER A 81 -6.50 18.34 -21.75
C SER A 81 -7.40 17.16 -22.12
N LEU A 82 -7.01 15.94 -21.76
CA LEU A 82 -7.76 14.71 -22.06
C LEU A 82 -8.03 13.90 -20.78
N THR A 83 -9.03 13.01 -20.84
CA THR A 83 -9.32 12.09 -19.73
C THR A 83 -8.25 11.00 -19.57
N LEU A 84 -7.89 10.72 -18.32
CA LEU A 84 -7.06 9.57 -17.95
C LEU A 84 -7.87 8.28 -17.78
N MET A 85 -9.20 8.37 -17.79
CA MET A 85 -10.07 7.19 -17.68
C MET A 85 -10.06 6.38 -18.98
N LYS A 86 -10.22 5.06 -18.88
CA LYS A 86 -10.49 4.19 -20.03
C LYS A 86 -11.83 4.57 -20.69
N LYS A 87 -11.99 4.20 -21.96
CA LYS A 87 -13.21 4.53 -22.73
C LYS A 87 -14.45 3.99 -22.01
N GLY A 88 -15.45 4.86 -21.82
CA GLY A 88 -16.73 4.50 -21.17
C GLY A 88 -16.68 4.42 -19.64
N ARG A 89 -15.53 4.68 -18.99
CA ARG A 89 -15.39 4.69 -17.53
C ARG A 89 -15.44 6.11 -16.97
N LYS A 90 -15.99 6.24 -15.76
CA LYS A 90 -16.06 7.47 -14.98
C LYS A 90 -15.40 7.26 -13.62
N VAL A 91 -14.99 8.36 -12.99
CA VAL A 91 -14.41 8.33 -11.63
C VAL A 91 -15.41 7.75 -10.62
N SER A 92 -16.71 7.99 -10.82
CA SER A 92 -17.80 7.41 -10.03
C SER A 92 -17.89 5.89 -10.09
N ASP A 93 -17.28 5.26 -11.10
CA ASP A 93 -17.32 3.81 -11.28
C ASP A 93 -16.24 3.10 -10.46
N ILE A 94 -15.31 3.87 -9.87
CA ILE A 94 -14.25 3.36 -9.00
C ILE A 94 -14.88 3.04 -7.65
N VAL A 95 -15.08 1.76 -7.37
CA VAL A 95 -15.56 1.25 -6.09
C VAL A 95 -14.53 0.26 -5.56
N PRO A 96 -13.53 0.74 -4.79
CA PRO A 96 -12.47 -0.11 -4.28
C PRO A 96 -13.02 -1.16 -3.31
N VAL A 97 -12.53 -2.39 -3.45
CA VAL A 97 -12.88 -3.49 -2.55
C VAL A 97 -11.98 -3.44 -1.32
N GLU A 98 -12.54 -3.69 -0.15
CA GLU A 98 -11.78 -3.79 1.10
C GLU A 98 -10.83 -5.00 1.08
N ILE A 99 -9.59 -4.76 1.49
CA ILE A 99 -8.56 -5.78 1.68
C ILE A 99 -8.68 -6.30 3.10
N LEU A 100 -8.93 -7.60 3.22
CA LEU A 100 -8.94 -8.27 4.52
C LEU A 100 -7.57 -8.17 5.18
N ILE A 101 -7.58 -7.89 6.46
CA ILE A 101 -6.37 -7.78 7.27
C ILE A 101 -5.97 -9.18 7.72
N GLY A 102 -4.67 -9.45 7.62
CA GLY A 102 -4.11 -10.76 7.84
C GLY A 102 -3.26 -11.16 6.64
N THR A 103 -1.95 -11.01 6.78
CA THR A 103 -1.00 -11.52 5.80
C THR A 103 -0.58 -12.91 6.18
N HIS A 104 -0.51 -13.80 5.18
CA HIS A 104 0.06 -15.12 5.37
C HIS A 104 1.53 -15.00 5.78
N VAL A 105 1.87 -15.53 6.96
CA VAL A 105 3.25 -15.63 7.40
C VAL A 105 3.89 -16.83 6.71
N LYS A 106 4.91 -16.58 5.88
CA LYS A 106 5.69 -17.63 5.21
C LYS A 106 6.25 -18.63 6.23
N ASP A 107 6.31 -19.89 5.86
CA ASP A 107 6.80 -20.96 6.75
C ASP A 107 8.23 -20.73 7.25
N ALA A 108 9.08 -20.10 6.44
CA ALA A 108 10.42 -19.69 6.84
C ALA A 108 10.37 -18.77 8.08
N LYS A 109 9.50 -17.75 8.06
CA LYS A 109 9.32 -16.85 9.21
C LYS A 109 8.70 -17.55 10.41
N LYS A 110 7.81 -18.52 10.21
CA LYS A 110 7.25 -19.33 11.30
C LYS A 110 8.36 -20.10 12.04
N LYS A 111 9.31 -20.70 11.31
CA LYS A 111 10.49 -21.38 11.89
C LYS A 111 11.40 -20.42 12.65
N ASP A 112 11.61 -19.22 12.11
CA ASP A 112 12.41 -18.19 12.80
C ASP A 112 11.74 -17.76 14.11
N ILE A 113 10.42 -17.52 14.09
CA ILE A 113 9.64 -17.21 15.28
C ILE A 113 9.75 -18.32 16.32
N GLU A 114 9.59 -19.59 15.93
CA GLU A 114 9.75 -20.73 16.86
C GLU A 114 11.18 -20.79 17.44
N SER A 115 12.20 -20.49 16.63
CA SER A 115 13.60 -20.45 17.09
C SER A 115 13.84 -19.34 18.10
N LEU A 116 13.27 -18.14 17.87
CA LEU A 116 13.35 -17.00 18.79
C LEU A 116 12.64 -17.30 20.13
N LEU A 117 11.45 -17.89 20.07
CA LEU A 117 10.69 -18.26 21.28
C LEU A 117 11.42 -19.32 22.09
N ASN A 118 12.00 -20.33 21.43
CA ASN A 118 12.84 -21.34 22.08
C ASN A 118 14.09 -20.73 22.74
N ALA A 119 14.73 -19.74 22.10
CA ALA A 119 15.93 -19.10 22.63
C ALA A 119 15.62 -18.22 23.86
N HIS A 120 14.48 -17.53 23.87
CA HIS A 120 14.13 -16.59 24.93
C HIS A 120 13.44 -17.25 26.13
N PHE A 121 12.50 -18.19 25.89
CA PHE A 121 11.67 -18.82 26.92
C PHE A 121 12.01 -20.30 27.17
N GLY A 122 12.97 -20.85 26.43
CA GLY A 122 13.35 -22.26 26.52
C GLY A 122 12.42 -23.19 25.76
N LYS A 123 12.71 -24.51 25.79
CA LYS A 123 11.98 -25.52 25.00
C LYS A 123 10.50 -25.71 25.43
N ASP A 124 10.15 -25.27 26.63
CA ASP A 124 8.82 -25.41 27.23
C ASP A 124 7.91 -24.20 27.01
N TRP A 125 8.32 -23.22 26.20
CA TRP A 125 7.56 -21.99 25.93
C TRP A 125 6.11 -22.24 25.48
N LYS A 126 5.84 -23.39 24.84
CA LYS A 126 4.49 -23.82 24.43
C LYS A 126 3.52 -23.99 25.59
N LYS A 127 3.99 -24.09 26.85
CA LYS A 127 3.14 -24.18 28.05
C LYS A 127 2.72 -22.81 28.59
N GLU A 128 3.42 -21.74 28.22
CA GLU A 128 3.13 -20.42 28.77
C GLU A 128 1.88 -19.79 28.13
N SER A 129 1.04 -19.14 28.94
CA SER A 129 -0.24 -18.56 28.51
C SER A 129 -0.10 -17.17 27.87
N ASN A 130 0.93 -16.41 28.24
CA ASN A 130 1.33 -15.14 27.63
C ASN A 130 1.70 -15.27 26.12
N LEU A 131 2.07 -16.47 25.65
CA LEU A 131 2.49 -16.73 24.27
C LEU A 131 1.37 -17.27 23.36
N LEU A 132 0.10 -17.20 23.79
CA LEU A 132 -1.05 -17.68 23.00
C LEU A 132 -1.10 -17.08 21.59
N PHE A 133 -0.83 -15.77 21.46
CA PHE A 133 -0.77 -15.09 20.16
C PHE A 133 0.15 -15.79 19.16
N TYR A 134 1.34 -16.18 19.61
CA TYR A 134 2.33 -16.85 18.75
C TYR A 134 1.94 -18.29 18.44
N LYS A 135 1.25 -18.99 19.35
CA LYS A 135 0.72 -20.33 19.08
C LYS A 135 -0.34 -20.26 17.98
N ASP A 136 -1.27 -19.32 18.09
CA ASP A 136 -2.30 -19.10 17.08
C ASP A 136 -1.67 -18.73 15.73
N LEU A 137 -0.67 -17.85 15.72
CA LEU A 137 0.06 -17.45 14.52
C LEU A 137 0.75 -18.63 13.81
N LEU A 138 1.33 -19.57 14.58
CA LEU A 138 1.99 -20.75 14.03
C LEU A 138 0.97 -21.81 13.57
N CYS A 139 -0.18 -21.92 14.24
CA CYS A 139 -1.25 -22.87 13.94
C CYS A 139 -2.17 -22.45 12.78
N GLN A 140 -2.20 -21.18 12.39
CA GLN A 140 -3.03 -20.71 11.28
C GLN A 140 -2.69 -21.42 9.95
N THR A 141 -3.59 -22.30 9.52
CA THR A 141 -3.66 -22.91 8.18
C THR A 141 -4.87 -22.35 7.41
N HIS A 142 -4.61 -21.34 6.58
CA HIS A 142 -5.42 -20.77 5.48
C HIS A 142 -6.79 -20.09 5.74
N LEU A 143 -6.87 -18.83 5.29
CA LEU A 143 -7.94 -18.31 4.43
C LEU A 143 -7.28 -17.74 3.18
N GLU A 144 -7.36 -18.44 2.05
CA GLU A 144 -6.77 -18.00 0.79
C GLU A 144 -7.55 -16.83 0.19
N ARG A 145 -6.86 -15.70 0.00
CA ARG A 145 -6.99 -14.92 -1.24
C ARG A 145 -5.59 -14.72 -1.79
N ALA A 146 -5.32 -15.38 -2.91
CA ALA A 146 -4.12 -15.14 -3.69
C ALA A 146 -4.07 -13.66 -4.05
N ILE A 147 -3.22 -12.89 -3.37
CA ILE A 147 -2.68 -11.67 -3.95
C ILE A 147 -1.65 -12.18 -4.96
N PRO A 148 -1.81 -11.95 -6.27
CA PRO A 148 -0.79 -12.30 -7.24
C PRO A 148 0.54 -11.73 -6.75
N GLU A 149 1.59 -12.55 -6.74
CA GLU A 149 2.94 -12.04 -6.49
C GLU A 149 3.19 -10.92 -7.50
N GLU A 150 3.24 -9.67 -7.01
CA GLU A 150 3.70 -8.57 -7.82
C GLU A 150 5.18 -8.81 -8.08
N GLU A 151 5.52 -9.07 -9.36
CA GLU A 151 6.87 -8.80 -9.84
C GLU A 151 7.23 -7.41 -9.35
N SER A 152 8.33 -7.32 -8.60
CA SER A 152 8.93 -6.05 -8.22
C SER A 152 9.29 -5.33 -9.52
N GLY A 153 8.37 -4.52 -10.04
CA GLY A 153 8.66 -3.62 -11.13
C GLY A 153 9.88 -2.78 -10.76
N PRO A 154 10.66 -2.32 -11.75
CA PRO A 154 11.85 -1.53 -11.49
C PRO A 154 11.49 -0.39 -10.54
N ARG A 155 12.15 -0.41 -9.37
CA ARG A 155 12.09 0.66 -8.38
C ARG A 155 12.40 1.95 -9.12
N CYS A 156 11.61 3.00 -8.87
CA CYS A 156 11.87 4.31 -9.47
C CYS A 156 13.25 4.78 -9.00
N GLU A 157 14.27 4.59 -9.83
CA GLU A 157 15.62 5.07 -9.56
C GLU A 157 15.62 6.59 -9.76
N PHE A 158 16.09 7.32 -8.76
CA PHE A 158 16.36 8.74 -8.88
C PHE A 158 17.44 8.92 -9.96
N LEU A 159 17.08 9.51 -11.09
CA LEU A 159 18.08 9.97 -12.06
C LEU A 159 18.78 11.18 -11.48
N GLU A 160 20.08 11.06 -11.24
CA GLU A 160 20.94 12.21 -10.91
C GLU A 160 20.87 13.20 -12.08
N GLU A 161 20.53 14.45 -11.79
CA GLU A 161 20.60 15.54 -12.77
C GLU A 161 22.07 15.73 -13.19
N VAL A 162 22.40 15.38 -14.43
CA VAL A 162 23.69 15.75 -15.02
C VAL A 162 23.64 17.25 -15.29
N VAL A 163 24.20 18.03 -14.37
CA VAL A 163 24.49 19.44 -14.58
C VAL A 163 25.65 19.52 -15.56
N LEU A 164 25.35 19.76 -16.84
CA LEU A 164 26.36 20.17 -17.81
C LEU A 164 26.76 21.60 -17.48
N ILE A 165 27.99 21.77 -16.99
CA ILE A 165 28.68 23.06 -16.81
C ILE A 165 29.15 23.54 -18.17
#